data_AF-A0A314UX73-F1
#
_entry.id   AF-A0A314UX73-F1
#
_cell.length_a   1.000
_cell.length_b   1.000
_cell.length_c   1.000
_cell.angle_alpha   90.00
_cell.angle_beta   90.00
_cell.angle_gamma   90.00
#
_symmetry.space_group_name_H-M   'P 1'
#
loop_
_entity.id
_entity.type
_entity.pdbx_description
1 polymer ?
#
loop_
_entity_poly.entity_id
_entity_poly.type
_entity_poly.pdbx_seq_one_letter_code
_entity_poly.pdbx_strand_id
1 'polypeptide(L)'
;MGLIGEAERIYEKLLGAGLNPDMACYQTMLRGYMDYGHVEEGIKFFEQISESVEADRFILSAAVHFYKSVGKGLEAENVLHSMSNLGISFLENLEVGSKLKAKSPISEPI
;
A
#
# COMPACT_ATOMS: atom_id res chain seq x y z
N MET A 1 17.81 0.69 8.05
CA MET A 1 16.91 -0.10 7.20
C MET A 1 15.70 -0.47 8.03
N GLY A 2 14.53 0.08 7.71
CA GLY A 2 13.27 -0.29 8.38
C GLY A 2 12.70 -1.59 7.83
N LEU A 3 11.66 -2.12 8.48
CA LEU A 3 10.98 -3.36 8.07
C LEU A 3 10.48 -3.32 6.61
N ILE A 4 10.12 -2.13 6.11
CA ILE A 4 9.66 -1.95 4.72
C ILE A 4 10.79 -2.17 3.70
N GLY A 5 11.99 -1.64 3.95
CA GLY A 5 13.12 -1.82 3.03
C GLY A 5 13.62 -3.26 2.94
N GLU A 6 13.45 -4.04 4.01
CA GLU A 6 13.73 -5.48 3.99
C GLU A 6 12.70 -6.22 3.13
N ALA A 7 11.42 -5.84 3.23
CA ALA A 7 10.34 -6.41 2.44
C ALA A 7 10.49 -6.11 0.94
N GLU A 8 10.83 -4.87 0.57
CA GLU A 8 11.15 -4.47 -0.81
C GLU A 8 12.28 -5.33 -1.40
N ARG A 9 13.37 -5.49 -0.65
CA ARG A 9 14.51 -6.28 -1.12
C ARG A 9 14.16 -7.77 -1.31
N ILE A 10 13.32 -8.34 -0.44
CA ILE A 10 12.87 -9.72 -0.59
C ILE A 10 11.95 -9.84 -1.81
N TYR A 11 11.05 -8.87 -2.00
CA TYR A 11 10.15 -8.80 -3.15
C TYR A 11 10.93 -8.76 -4.48
N GLU A 12 11.94 -7.89 -4.58
CA GLU A 12 12.81 -7.82 -5.76
C GLU A 12 13.57 -9.13 -6.01
N LYS A 13 14.03 -9.81 -4.96
CA LYS A 13 14.70 -11.11 -5.09
C LYS A 13 13.76 -12.21 -5.60
N LEU A 14 12.50 -12.22 -5.16
CA LEU A 14 11.49 -13.17 -5.65
C LEU A 14 11.27 -12.98 -7.15
N LEU A 15 11.04 -11.73 -7.58
CA LEU A 15 10.88 -11.39 -8.99
C LEU A 15 12.12 -11.75 -9.81
N GLY A 16 13.32 -11.42 -9.32
CA GLY A 16 14.59 -11.75 -9.98
C GLY A 16 14.86 -13.26 -10.08
N ALA A 17 14.28 -14.06 -9.17
CA ALA A 17 14.33 -15.52 -9.22
C ALA A 17 13.23 -16.15 -10.11
N GLY A 18 12.39 -15.33 -10.76
CA GLY A 18 11.25 -15.79 -11.56
C GLY A 18 10.10 -16.36 -10.73
N LEU A 19 10.08 -16.11 -9.42
CA LEU A 19 9.00 -16.50 -8.53
C LEU A 19 7.93 -15.42 -8.52
N ASN A 20 6.68 -15.81 -8.77
CA ASN A 20 5.56 -14.88 -8.72
C ASN A 20 5.15 -14.64 -7.25
N PRO A 21 5.21 -13.40 -6.75
CA PRO A 21 4.67 -13.07 -5.44
C PRO A 21 3.18 -13.42 -5.38
N ASP A 22 2.73 -13.92 -4.23
CA ASP A 22 1.32 -14.20 -4.02
C ASP A 22 0.56 -12.97 -3.52
N MET A 23 -0.77 -13.11 -3.40
CA MET A 23 -1.65 -12.05 -2.90
C MET A 23 -1.21 -11.54 -1.51
N ALA A 24 -0.77 -12.43 -0.63
CA ALA A 24 -0.34 -12.07 0.72
C ALA A 24 0.92 -11.19 0.69
N CYS A 25 1.84 -11.43 -0.26
CA CYS A 25 2.99 -10.56 -0.49
C CYS A 25 2.54 -9.14 -0.89
N TYR A 26 1.62 -9.02 -1.84
CA TYR A 26 1.10 -7.71 -2.29
C TYR A 26 0.40 -6.94 -1.17
N GLN A 27 -0.48 -7.61 -0.41
CA GLN A 27 -1.16 -7.00 0.74
C GLN A 27 -0.15 -6.55 1.80
N THR A 28 0.89 -7.35 2.07
CA THR A 28 1.94 -7.01 3.04
C THR A 28 2.73 -5.78 2.61
N MET A 29 3.12 -5.69 1.34
CA MET A 29 3.83 -4.54 0.79
C MET A 29 2.99 -3.26 0.88
N LEU A 30 1.74 -3.29 0.41
CA LEU A 30 0.83 -2.14 0.48
C LEU A 30 0.54 -1.73 1.91
N ARG A 31 0.38 -2.68 2.83
CA ARG A 31 0.24 -2.39 4.27
C ARG A 31 1.47 -1.71 4.83
N GLY A 32 2.66 -2.17 4.44
CA GLY A 32 3.91 -1.53 4.82
C GLY A 32 3.97 -0.07 4.36
N TYR A 33 3.72 0.18 3.08
CA TYR A 33 3.67 1.56 2.55
C TYR A 33 2.63 2.41 3.27
N MET A 34 1.45 1.86 3.52
CA MET A 34 0.36 2.55 4.23
C MET A 34 0.76 2.90 5.66
N ASP A 35 1.22 1.92 6.45
CA ASP A 35 1.52 2.12 7.87
C ASP A 35 2.65 3.16 8.07
N TYR A 36 3.65 3.18 7.18
CA TYR A 36 4.80 4.10 7.25
C TYR A 36 4.62 5.39 6.44
N GLY A 37 3.47 5.58 5.79
CA GLY A 37 3.16 6.80 5.03
C GLY A 37 3.99 7.00 3.76
N HIS A 38 4.48 5.91 3.16
CA HIS A 38 5.17 5.90 1.87
C HIS A 38 4.14 5.87 0.74
N VAL A 39 3.43 6.99 0.57
CA VAL A 39 2.25 7.06 -0.29
C VAL A 39 2.61 6.87 -1.76
N GLU A 40 3.63 7.58 -2.23
CA GLU A 40 4.06 7.54 -3.62
C GLU A 40 4.53 6.14 -4.04
N GLU A 41 5.26 5.45 -3.16
CA GLU A 41 5.66 4.05 -3.35
C GLU A 41 4.44 3.11 -3.35
N GLY A 42 3.48 3.34 -2.45
CA GLY A 42 2.23 2.58 -2.41
C GLY A 42 1.40 2.71 -3.69
N ILE A 43 1.31 3.90 -4.28
CA ILE A 43 0.64 4.13 -5.56
C ILE A 43 1.36 3.39 -6.69
N LYS A 44 2.67 3.60 -6.82
CA LYS A 44 3.47 2.94 -7.86
C LYS A 44 3.34 1.43 -7.79
N PHE A 45 3.40 0.88 -6.58
CA PHE A 45 3.26 -0.55 -6.38
C PHE A 45 1.87 -1.07 -6.76
N PHE A 46 0.81 -0.34 -6.39
CA PHE A 46 -0.55 -0.67 -6.83
C PHE A 46 -0.66 -0.68 -8.36
N GLU A 47 -0.18 0.36 -9.03
CA GLU A 47 -0.20 0.46 -10.50
C GLU A 47 0.51 -0.74 -11.14
N GLN A 48 1.68 -1.13 -10.61
CA GLN A 48 2.45 -2.29 -11.09
C GLN A 48 1.71 -3.63 -10.98
N ILE A 49 0.96 -3.85 -9.90
CA ILE A 49 0.28 -5.13 -9.67
C ILE A 49 -1.15 -5.15 -10.20
N SER A 50 -1.75 -3.98 -10.46
CA SER A 50 -3.18 -3.81 -10.75
C SER A 50 -3.69 -4.61 -11.96
N GLU A 51 -2.84 -4.84 -12.97
CA GLU A 51 -3.19 -5.65 -14.15
C GLU A 51 -3.12 -7.17 -13.90
N SER A 52 -2.36 -7.58 -12.87
CA SER A 52 -2.03 -8.99 -12.61
C SER A 52 -2.76 -9.59 -11.40
N VAL A 53 -3.29 -8.73 -10.53
CA VAL A 53 -3.88 -9.14 -9.27
C VAL A 53 -5.39 -9.30 -9.40
N GLU A 54 -5.93 -10.39 -8.85
CA GLU A 54 -7.38 -10.49 -8.67
C GLU A 54 -7.87 -9.31 -7.81
N ALA A 55 -9.10 -8.88 -8.06
CA ALA A 55 -9.69 -7.74 -7.37
C ALA A 55 -9.81 -8.00 -5.86
N ASP A 56 -8.80 -7.58 -5.10
CA ASP A 56 -8.73 -7.74 -3.66
C ASP A 56 -9.25 -6.50 -2.94
N ARG A 57 -10.09 -6.74 -1.93
CA ARG A 57 -10.75 -5.68 -1.14
C ARG A 57 -9.74 -4.75 -0.47
N PHE A 58 -8.67 -5.31 0.10
CA PHE A 58 -7.68 -4.50 0.81
C PHE A 58 -6.84 -3.70 -0.17
N ILE A 59 -6.35 -4.32 -1.24
CA ILE A 59 -5.52 -3.67 -2.26
C ILE A 59 -6.24 -2.46 -2.88
N LEU A 60 -7.49 -2.65 -3.32
CA LEU A 60 -8.28 -1.57 -3.92
C LEU A 60 -8.60 -0.46 -2.91
N SER A 61 -8.95 -0.83 -1.68
CA SER A 61 -9.18 0.17 -0.62
C SER A 61 -7.91 0.97 -0.32
N ALA A 62 -6.74 0.32 -0.26
CA ALA A 62 -5.47 0.98 -0.03
C ALA A 62 -5.14 1.99 -1.13
N ALA A 63 -5.35 1.62 -2.40
CA ALA A 63 -5.18 2.52 -3.54
C ALA A 63 -6.05 3.77 -3.42
N VAL A 64 -7.34 3.63 -3.07
CA VAL A 64 -8.23 4.78 -2.84
C VAL A 64 -7.68 5.73 -1.77
N HIS A 65 -7.21 5.19 -0.65
CA HIS A 65 -6.64 6.01 0.43
C HIS A 65 -5.35 6.71 0.01
N PHE A 66 -4.47 6.02 -0.72
CA PHE A 66 -3.26 6.63 -1.25
C PHE A 66 -3.58 7.78 -2.23
N TYR A 67 -4.43 7.55 -3.23
CA TYR A 67 -4.82 8.58 -4.18
C TYR A 67 -5.47 9.79 -3.50
N LYS A 68 -6.38 9.57 -2.54
CA LYS A 68 -6.96 10.65 -1.74
C LYS A 68 -5.89 11.46 -0.99
N SER A 69 -4.89 10.79 -0.42
CA SER A 69 -3.85 11.47 0.38
C SER A 69 -2.93 12.38 -0.44
N VAL A 70 -2.80 12.16 -1.75
CA VAL A 70 -2.05 13.05 -2.68
C VAL A 70 -2.96 13.94 -3.53
N GLY A 71 -4.26 14.02 -3.21
CA GLY A 71 -5.21 14.87 -3.94
C GLY A 71 -5.61 14.36 -5.34
N LYS A 72 -5.30 13.11 -5.67
CA LYS A 72 -5.69 12.45 -6.93
C LYS A 72 -7.12 11.92 -6.87
N GLY A 73 -8.08 12.84 -6.77
CA GLY A 73 -9.49 12.53 -6.53
C GLY A 73 -10.14 11.69 -7.64
N LEU A 74 -9.79 11.95 -8.91
CA LEU A 74 -10.35 11.23 -10.06
C LEU A 74 -9.93 9.76 -10.06
N GLU A 75 -8.66 9.50 -9.78
CA GLU A 75 -8.11 8.15 -9.67
C GLU A 75 -8.74 7.40 -8.50
N ALA A 76 -8.92 8.07 -7.36
CA ALA A 76 -9.62 7.50 -6.20
C ALA A 76 -11.08 7.13 -6.53
N GLU A 77 -11.79 7.99 -7.26
CA GLU A 77 -13.18 7.75 -7.68
C GLU A 77 -13.27 6.59 -8.68
N ASN A 78 -12.35 6.51 -9.64
CA ASN A 78 -12.29 5.40 -10.60
C ASN A 78 -12.13 4.05 -9.91
N VAL A 79 -11.24 3.96 -8.90
CA VAL A 79 -11.05 2.73 -8.14
C VAL A 79 -12.31 2.41 -7.30
N LEU A 80 -12.92 3.40 -6.64
CA LEU A 80 -14.18 3.20 -5.90
C LEU A 80 -15.32 2.71 -6.78
N HIS A 81 -15.45 3.27 -7.99
CA HIS A 81 -16.45 2.84 -8.96
C HIS A 81 -16.21 1.38 -9.39
N SER A 82 -14.95 1.00 -9.65
CA SER A 82 -14.59 -0.38 -9.96
C SER A 82 -14.95 -1.33 -8.80
N MET A 83 -14.66 -0.96 -7.55
CA MET A 83 -15.06 -1.74 -6.38
C MET A 83 -16.58 -1.93 -6.31
N SER A 84 -17.36 -0.87 -6.54
CA SER A 84 -18.82 -0.95 -6.58
C SER A 84 -19.34 -1.89 -7.66
N ASN A 85 -18.78 -1.83 -8.88
CA ASN A 85 -19.17 -2.68 -9.99
C ASN A 85 -18.86 -4.17 -9.73
N LEU A 86 -17.82 -4.45 -8.94
CA LEU A 86 -17.43 -5.80 -8.54
C LEU A 86 -18.13 -6.27 -7.25
N GLY A 87 -18.98 -5.44 -6.64
CA GLY A 87 -19.65 -5.77 -5.37
C GLY A 87 -18.71 -5.78 -4.15
N ILE A 88 -17.54 -5.15 -4.25
CA ILE A 88 -16.53 -5.09 -3.21
C ILE A 88 -16.77 -3.85 -2.33
N SER A 89 -16.85 -4.05 -1.01
CA SER A 89 -17.04 -2.95 -0.07
C SER A 89 -15.74 -2.23 0.27
N PHE A 90 -15.77 -0.90 0.26
CA PHE A 90 -14.65 -0.04 0.63
C PHE A 90 -14.33 -0.11 2.13
N LEU A 91 -13.04 -0.16 2.47
CA LEU A 91 -12.55 -0.06 3.85
C LEU A 91 -12.27 1.41 4.21
N GLU A 92 -13.28 2.10 4.74
CA GLU A 92 -13.19 3.53 5.08
C GLU A 92 -12.17 3.86 6.18
N ASN A 93 -11.92 2.92 7.09
CA ASN A 93 -11.13 3.14 8.31
C ASN A 93 -9.61 2.86 8.16
N LEU A 94 -9.09 2.80 6.93
CA LEU A 94 -7.64 2.67 6.74
C LEU A 94 -6.96 4.03 6.92
N GLU A 95 -5.94 4.09 7.76
CA GLU A 95 -5.16 5.31 8.03
C GLU A 95 -3.76 5.17 7.41
N VAL A 96 -3.38 6.13 6.57
CA VAL A 96 -2.01 6.30 6.07
C VAL A 96 -1.15 6.92 7.17
N GLY A 97 0.03 6.36 7.42
CA GLY A 97 0.98 6.85 8.41
C GLY A 97 0.67 6.42 9.85
N SER A 98 -0.11 5.34 10.04
CA SER A 98 -0.49 4.82 11.36
C SER A 98 0.70 4.57 12.31
N LYS A 99 1.89 4.24 11.77
CA LYS A 99 3.13 3.99 12.51
C LYS A 99 4.13 5.16 12.52
N LEU A 100 3.82 6.30 11.89
CA LEU A 100 4.68 7.49 11.91
C LEU A 100 4.72 8.17 13.29
N LYS A 101 3.68 7.98 14.12
CA LYS A 101 3.55 8.59 15.45
C LYS A 101 4.49 7.99 16.53
N ALA A 102 5.33 7.00 16.22
CA ALA A 102 6.15 6.27 17.19
C ALA A 102 7.62 6.75 17.32
N LYS A 103 7.95 8.00 16.97
CA LYS A 103 9.22 8.63 17.39
C LYS A 103 8.94 9.65 18.49
N SER A 104 8.96 9.21 19.74
CA SER A 104 9.23 10.10 20.86
C SER A 104 10.66 10.66 20.71
N PRO A 105 10.89 11.97 20.90
CA PRO A 105 12.23 12.51 20.93
C PRO A 105 12.95 11.95 22.16
N ILE A 106 13.94 11.08 21.93
CA ILE A 106 14.93 10.78 22.95
C ILE A 106 15.69 12.09 23.14
N SER A 107 15.42 12.77 24.24
CA SER A 107 16.29 13.83 24.74
C SER A 107 17.64 13.19 25.03
N GLU A 108 18.68 13.64 24.34
CA GLU A 108 20.05 13.33 24.71
C GLU A 108 20.32 13.96 26.10
N PRO A 109 20.86 13.21 27.07
CA PRO A 109 21.28 13.82 28.32
C PRO A 109 22.58 14.61 28.10
N ILE A 110 22.58 15.85 28.59
CA ILE A 110 23.73 16.76 28.70
C ILE A 110 24.76 16.18 29.67
#